data_AF-A0A7C5CUV3-F1
#
_entry.id   AF-A0A7C5CUV3-F1
#
_cell.length_a   1.000
_cell.length_b   1.000
_cell.length_c   1.000
_cell.angle_alpha   90.00
_cell.angle_beta   90.00
_cell.angle_gamma   90.00
#
_symmetry.space_group_name_H-M   'P 1'
#
loop_
_entity.id
_entity.type
_entity.pdbx_description
1 polymer ?
#
loop_
_entity_poly.entity_id
_entity_poly.type
_entity_poly.pdbx_seq_one_letter_code
_entity_poly.pdbx_strand_id
1 'polypeptide(L)' 'MDIRASDDDGTRNRPLSVWKERDSIGGRAVDALVMILDGPGCTWSKKVGCTMCGYNNNVDRNAVSEKELLMQVEYAMNR' A
#
# COMPACT_ATOMS: atom_id res chain seq x y z
N MET A 1 7.79 -14.85 0.30
CA MET A 1 8.54 -13.75 0.94
C MET A 1 7.48 -12.84 1.54
N ASP A 2 7.18 -13.00 2.83
CA ASP A 2 6.32 -12.07 3.53
C ASP A 2 7.09 -10.75 3.65
N ILE A 3 6.55 -9.68 3.04
CA ILE A 3 7.08 -8.31 3.19
C ILE A 3 6.83 -7.79 4.62
N ARG A 4 6.07 -8.54 5.43
CA ARG A 4 5.71 -8.17 6.79
C ARG A 4 6.89 -8.37 7.74
N ALA A 5 7.21 -7.31 8.49
CA ALA A 5 8.13 -7.40 9.61
C ALA A 5 7.60 -8.43 10.62
N SER A 6 8.53 -9.11 11.31
CA SER A 6 8.27 -10.11 12.34
C SER A 6 7.56 -9.58 13.60
N ASP A 7 7.23 -8.28 13.64
CA ASP A 7 6.67 -7.56 14.78
C ASP A 7 5.22 -7.09 14.52
N ASP A 8 4.40 -7.94 13.88
CA ASP A 8 3.00 -7.65 13.57
C ASP A 8 2.14 -7.71 14.85
N ASP A 9 1.74 -6.55 15.38
CA ASP A 9 0.79 -6.42 16.50
C ASP A 9 -0.68 -6.60 16.06
N GLY A 10 -0.89 -6.94 14.78
CA GLY A 10 -2.20 -7.11 14.17
C GLY A 10 -2.85 -5.81 13.71
N THR A 11 -2.22 -4.65 13.95
CA THR A 11 -2.76 -3.34 13.54
C THR A 11 -2.23 -2.91 12.18
N ARG A 12 -3.13 -2.49 11.29
CA ARG A 12 -2.78 -2.14 9.90
C ARG A 12 -2.78 -0.64 9.65
N ASN A 13 -2.22 0.11 10.59
CA ASN A 13 -2.26 1.58 10.61
C ASN A 13 -1.01 2.26 10.00
N ARG A 14 -0.04 1.49 9.48
CA ARG A 14 1.16 2.03 8.80
C ARG A 14 1.31 1.50 7.39
N PRO A 15 1.76 2.34 6.44
CA PRO A 15 2.12 1.89 5.10
C PRO A 15 3.34 0.97 5.14
N LEU A 16 3.47 0.08 4.16
CA LEU A 16 4.61 -0.82 4.01
C LEU A 16 5.92 -0.06 3.73
N SER A 17 5.83 1.08 3.05
CA SER A 17 6.99 1.94 2.74
C SER A 17 6.54 3.36 2.39
N VAL A 18 7.38 4.35 2.71
CA VAL A 18 7.17 5.78 2.37
C VAL A 18 8.53 6.41 2.06
N TRP A 19 8.63 7.13 0.95
CA TRP A 19 9.83 7.90 0.59
C TRP A 19 9.48 9.12 -0.26
N LYS A 20 10.41 10.06 -0.36
CA LYS A 20 10.34 11.24 -1.23
C LYS A 20 11.30 11.05 -2.39
N GLU A 21 10.87 11.37 -3.60
CA GLU A 21 11.70 11.29 -4.80
C GLU A 21 11.37 12.42 -5.79
N ARG A 22 12.14 12.48 -6.88
CA ARG A 22 11.90 13.39 -8.00
C ARG A 22 11.26 12.59 -9.12
N ASP A 23 10.08 12.98 -9.55
CA ASP A 23 9.34 12.30 -10.63
C ASP A 23 8.99 13.27 -11.78
N SER A 24 8.66 12.76 -12.96
CA SER A 24 8.36 13.52 -14.16
C SER A 24 6.86 13.57 -14.43
N ILE A 25 6.25 14.74 -14.20
CA ILE A 25 4.84 14.98 -14.53
C ILE A 25 4.77 16.02 -15.63
N GLY A 26 4.27 15.63 -16.80
CA GLY A 26 4.16 16.51 -17.97
C GLY A 26 5.51 17.05 -18.47
N GLY A 27 6.58 16.24 -18.35
CA GLY A 27 7.94 16.63 -18.76
C GLY A 27 8.65 17.57 -17.79
N ARG A 28 8.09 17.82 -16.60
CA ARG A 28 8.71 18.61 -15.53
C ARG A 28 9.05 17.73 -14.35
N ALA A 29 10.25 17.90 -13.82
CA ALA A 29 10.67 17.21 -12.61
C ALA A 29 10.07 17.89 -11.37
N VAL A 30 9.24 17.14 -10.64
CA VAL A 30 8.53 17.56 -9.43
C VAL A 30 8.96 16.72 -8.24
N ASP A 31 8.79 17.26 -7.04
CA ASP A 31 8.98 16.47 -5.82
C ASP A 31 7.71 15.64 -5.57
N ALA A 32 7.89 14.34 -5.41
CA ALA A 32 6.83 13.36 -5.23
C ALA A 32 7.01 12.63 -3.90
N LEU A 33 5.89 12.39 -3.23
CA LEU A 33 5.81 11.48 -2.08
C LEU A 33 5.25 10.16 -2.59
N VAL A 34 5.99 9.08 -2.39
CA VAL A 34 5.55 7.73 -2.75
C VAL A 34 5.28 6.95 -1.48
N MET A 35 4.14 6.24 -1.46
CA MET A 35 3.75 5.37 -0.38
C MET A 35 3.17 4.06 -0.91
N ILE A 36 3.53 2.96 -0.25
CA ILE A 36 2.97 1.64 -0.53
C ILE A 36 2.02 1.29 0.61
N LEU A 37 0.72 1.30 0.32
CA LEU A 37 -0.32 0.99 1.31
C LEU A 37 -0.44 -0.53 1.51
N ASP A 38 -0.65 -0.94 2.76
CA ASP A 38 -1.07 -2.30 3.09
C ASP A 38 -2.59 -2.38 2.96
N GLY A 39 -3.08 -2.77 1.78
CA GLY A 39 -4.50 -2.80 1.44
C GLY A 39 -5.12 -4.21 1.40
N PRO A 40 -6.45 -4.29 1.26
CA PRO A 40 -7.19 -5.57 1.22
C PRO A 40 -7.02 -6.33 -0.10
N GLY A 41 -6.23 -5.80 -1.04
CA GLY A 41 -5.87 -6.40 -2.31
C GLY A 41 -6.81 -6.16 -3.48
N CYS A 42 -6.56 -6.89 -4.59
CA CYS A 42 -7.22 -6.69 -5.88
C CYS A 42 -8.69 -7.15 -5.89
N THR A 43 -9.65 -6.22 -5.99
CA THR A 43 -11.07 -6.55 -6.15
C THR A 43 -11.36 -7.40 -7.38
N TRP A 44 -10.66 -7.19 -8.50
CA TRP A 44 -10.88 -7.98 -9.72
C TRP A 44 -10.48 -9.44 -9.52
N SER A 45 -9.30 -9.67 -8.92
CA SER A 45 -8.86 -11.02 -8.56
C SER A 45 -9.84 -11.71 -7.61
N LYS A 46 -10.54 -10.98 -6.74
CA LYS A 46 -11.56 -11.54 -5.85
C LYS A 46 -12.81 -12.01 -6.60
N LYS A 47 -13.19 -11.31 -7.67
CA LYS A 47 -14.44 -11.58 -8.39
C LYS A 47 -14.32 -12.67 -9.46
N VAL A 48 -13.26 -12.62 -10.27
CA VAL A 48 -13.15 -13.46 -11.47
C VAL A 48 -11.78 -14.15 -11.61
N GLY A 49 -10.90 -14.01 -10.61
CA GLY A 49 -9.50 -14.39 -10.72
C GLY A 49 -8.68 -13.39 -11.55
N CYS A 50 -7.36 -13.36 -11.32
CA CYS A 50 -6.45 -12.52 -12.08
C CYS A 50 -5.10 -13.22 -12.22
N THR A 51 -4.63 -13.37 -13.45
CA THR A 51 -3.28 -13.87 -13.77
C THR A 51 -2.30 -12.74 -14.08
N MET A 52 -2.80 -11.50 -14.11
CA MET A 52 -2.04 -10.31 -14.43
C MET A 52 -1.70 -9.52 -13.16
N CYS A 53 -0.58 -8.79 -13.21
CA CYS A 53 0.04 -7.93 -12.19
C CYS A 53 0.43 -8.55 -10.83
N GLY A 54 -0.09 -9.71 -10.44
CA GLY A 54 0.30 -10.38 -9.18
C GLY A 54 -0.10 -9.62 -7.90
N TYR A 55 -0.95 -8.59 -8.02
CA TYR A 55 -1.40 -7.73 -6.92
C TYR A 55 -2.21 -8.48 -5.84
N ASN A 56 -2.58 -9.74 -6.11
CA ASN A 56 -3.28 -10.63 -5.19
C ASN A 56 -2.36 -11.51 -4.34
N ASN A 57 -1.05 -11.52 -4.59
CA ASN A 57 -0.12 -12.50 -4.01
C ASN A 57 0.35 -12.14 -2.58
N ASN A 58 0.34 -10.85 -2.21
CA ASN A 58 0.91 -10.37 -0.93
C ASN A 58 -0.06 -9.53 -0.10
N VAL A 59 -1.35 -9.88 -0.15
CA VAL A 59 -2.44 -9.11 0.47
C VAL A 59 -3.18 -9.98 1.47
N ASP A 60 -3.37 -9.46 2.68
CA ASP A 60 -4.29 -10.09 3.62
C ASP A 60 -5.71 -9.61 3.30
N ARG A 61 -6.51 -10.54 2.79
CA ARG A 61 -7.73 -10.25 2.04
C ARG A 61 -8.86 -9.66 2.91
N ASN A 62 -8.76 -9.79 4.23
CA ASN A 62 -9.79 -9.40 5.21
C ASN A 62 -9.29 -8.51 6.36
N ALA A 63 -8.01 -8.12 6.38
CA ALA A 63 -7.38 -7.58 7.60
C ALA A 63 -7.27 -6.04 7.67
N VAL A 64 -7.89 -5.30 6.76
CA VAL A 64 -7.76 -3.84 6.71
C VAL A 64 -9.12 -3.16 6.63
N SER A 65 -9.41 -2.36 7.65
CA SER A 65 -10.55 -1.46 7.70
C SER A 65 -10.29 -0.16 6.93
N GLU A 66 -11.35 0.55 6.56
CA GLU A 66 -11.26 1.89 5.98
C GLU A 66 -10.49 2.86 6.90
N LYS A 67 -10.77 2.80 8.20
CA LYS A 67 -10.07 3.61 9.21
C LYS A 67 -8.56 3.36 9.19
N GLU A 68 -8.16 2.10 9.07
CA GLU A 68 -6.74 1.73 8.98
C GLU A 68 -6.08 2.28 7.72
N LEU A 69 -6.74 2.20 6.57
CA LEU A 69 -6.23 2.82 5.34
C LEU A 69 -6.02 4.34 5.50
N LEU A 70 -6.98 5.04 6.12
CA LEU A 70 -6.86 6.47 6.39
C LEU A 70 -5.69 6.77 7.32
N MET A 71 -5.51 6.00 8.40
CA MET A 71 -4.37 6.14 9.30
C MET A 71 -3.02 5.93 8.58
N GLN A 72 -2.95 5.01 7.61
CA GLN A 72 -1.73 4.80 6.81
C GLN A 72 -1.39 6.04 5.97
N VAL A 73 -2.40 6.67 5.35
CA VAL A 73 -2.22 7.90 4.57
C VAL A 73 -1.79 9.05 5.48
N GLU A 74 -2.46 9.24 6.61
CA GLU A 74 -2.11 10.27 7.59
C GLU A 74 -0.67 10.09 8.10
N TYR A 75 -0.26 8.86 8.41
CA TYR A 75 1.12 8.56 8.79
C TYR A 75 2.12 8.99 7.71
N ALA A 76 1.83 8.69 6.45
CA ALA A 76 2.73 9.01 5.35
C ALA A 76 2.82 10.51 5.05
N MET A 77 1.71 11.24 5.19
CA MET A 77 1.66 12.69 4.97
C MET A 77 2.43 13.50 6.03
N ASN A 78 2.63 12.93 7.22
CA ASN A 78 3.37 13.56 8.32
C ASN A 78 4.88 13.23 8.33
N ARG A 79 5.42 12.67 7.23
CA ARG A 79 6.82 12.24 7.11
C ARG A 79 7.68 13.13 6.21
#